data_AF-A0A524LMM1-F1
#
_entry.id   AF-A0A524LMM1-F1
#
_cell.length_a   1.000
_cell.length_b   1.000
_cell.length_c   1.000
_cell.angle_alpha   90.00
_cell.angle_beta   90.00
_cell.angle_gamma   90.00
#
_symmetry.space_group_name_H-M   'P 1'
#
loop_
_entity.id
_entity.type
_entity.pdbx_description
1 polymer ?
#
loop_
_entity_poly.entity_id
_entity_poly.type
_entity_poly.pdbx_seq_one_letter_code
_entity_poly.pdbx_strand_id
1 'polypeptide(L)' 'MLGSLRERYQRAMMPVGRAIAKTGITPNMITGLTVLVALITAWFFVLGDLLIGLVFLILTVVMDMFDGAVARAAGL' A
#
# COMPACT_ATOMS: atom_id res chain seq x y z
N MET A 1 9.31 21.68 -4.52
CA MET A 1 9.14 21.21 -3.12
C MET A 1 8.57 19.80 -3.01
N LEU A 2 7.71 19.33 -3.92
CA LEU A 2 7.18 17.93 -3.89
C LEU A 2 8.21 16.86 -4.26
N GLY A 3 9.19 17.17 -5.11
CA GLY A 3 10.21 16.22 -5.56
C GLY A 3 11.13 15.69 -4.44
N SER A 4 11.53 16.55 -3.50
CA SER A 4 12.42 16.17 -2.39
C SER A 4 11.72 15.32 -1.32
N LEU A 5 10.43 15.55 -1.09
CA LEU A 5 9.58 14.71 -0.24
C LEU A 5 9.38 13.33 -0.86
N ARG A 6 9.13 13.27 -2.17
CA ARG A 6 9.01 12.02 -2.92
C ARG A 6 10.31 11.21 -2.88
N GLU A 7 11.46 11.84 -3.05
CA GLU A 7 12.77 11.17 -2.94
C GLU A 7 13.04 10.63 -1.54
N ARG A 8 12.75 11.41 -0.49
CA ARG A 8 12.88 10.94 0.90
C ARG A 8 11.99 9.74 1.18
N TYR A 9 10.75 9.81 0.74
CA TYR A 9 9.78 8.72 0.87
C TYR A 9 10.24 7.46 0.12
N GLN A 10 10.73 7.62 -1.11
CA GLN A 10 11.28 6.53 -1.90
C GLN A 10 12.48 5.86 -1.21
N ARG A 11 13.42 6.64 -0.67
CA ARG A 11 14.57 6.09 0.06
C ARG A 11 14.17 5.35 1.33
N ALA A 12 13.20 5.86 2.07
CA ALA A 12 12.70 5.21 3.28
C ALA A 12 12.00 3.87 2.97
N MET A 13 11.33 3.76 1.81
CA MET A 13 10.61 2.55 1.42
C MET A 13 11.41 1.53 0.62
N MET A 14 12.58 1.88 0.08
CA MET A 14 13.50 0.93 -0.56
C MET A 14 13.86 -0.31 0.28
N PRO A 15 14.21 -0.22 1.58
CA PRO A 15 14.53 -1.41 2.38
C PRO A 15 13.32 -2.34 2.52
N VAL A 16 12.12 -1.79 2.69
CA VAL A 16 10.87 -2.57 2.76
C VAL A 16 10.59 -3.27 1.43
N GLY A 17 10.72 -2.53 0.32
CA GLY A 17 10.55 -3.07 -1.03
C GLY A 17 11.51 -4.23 -1.32
N ARG A 18 12.79 -4.10 -0.93
CA ARG A 18 13.79 -5.16 -1.08
C ARG A 18 13.53 -6.37 -0.17
N ALA A 19 13.03 -6.15 1.05
CA ALA A 19 12.69 -7.24 1.96
C ALA A 19 11.54 -8.10 1.40
N ILE A 20 10.51 -7.45 0.87
CA ILE A 20 9.36 -8.13 0.25
C ILE A 20 9.75 -8.77 -1.09
N ALA A 21 10.58 -8.12 -1.90
CA ALA A 21 11.07 -8.72 -3.15
C ALA A 21 11.81 -10.05 -2.92
N LYS A 22 12.49 -10.21 -1.76
CA LYS A 22 13.15 -11.47 -1.38
C LYS A 22 12.19 -12.60 -1.00
N THR A 23 10.93 -12.30 -0.66
CA THR A 23 9.95 -13.34 -0.30
C THR A 23 9.21 -13.91 -1.51
N GLY A 24 9.48 -13.42 -2.73
CA GLY A 24 8.78 -13.82 -3.95
C GLY A 24 7.38 -13.23 -4.10
N ILE A 25 6.97 -12.33 -3.21
CA ILE A 25 5.70 -11.60 -3.33
C ILE A 25 5.86 -10.56 -4.44
N THR A 26 4.99 -10.63 -5.44
CA THR A 26 4.99 -9.67 -6.55
C THR A 26 4.20 -8.40 -6.19
N PRO A 27 4.51 -7.23 -6.79
CA PRO A 27 3.72 -6.02 -6.61
C PRO A 27 2.22 -6.25 -6.88
N ASN A 28 1.90 -7.01 -7.93
CA ASN A 28 0.52 -7.32 -8.32
C ASN A 28 -0.24 -8.11 -7.24
N MET A 29 0.44 -8.97 -6.47
CA MET A 29 -0.18 -9.67 -5.34
C MET A 29 -0.54 -8.71 -4.21
N ILE A 30 0.31 -7.70 -3.97
CA ILE A 30 0.03 -6.66 -2.96
C ILE A 30 -1.15 -5.81 -3.43
N THR A 31 -1.14 -5.35 -4.68
CA THR A 31 -2.27 -4.59 -5.27
C THR A 31 -3.57 -5.38 -5.18
N GLY A 32 -3.55 -6.68 -5.52
CA GLY A 32 -4.72 -7.56 -5.40
C GLY A 32 -5.25 -7.64 -3.96
N LEU A 33 -4.36 -7.74 -2.97
CA LEU A 33 -4.74 -7.72 -1.56
C LEU A 33 -5.28 -6.34 -1.14
N THR A 34 -4.67 -5.25 -1.59
CA THR A 34 -5.15 -3.88 -1.35
C THR A 34 -6.57 -3.70 -1.87
N VAL A 35 -6.90 -4.23 -3.05
CA VAL A 35 -8.26 -4.19 -3.61
C VAL A 35 -9.24 -4.94 -2.72
N LEU A 36 -8.89 -6.12 -2.20
CA LEU A 36 -9.77 -6.85 -1.28
C LEU A 36 -10.03 -6.05 0.00
N VAL A 37 -9.00 -5.40 0.57
CA VAL A 37 -9.14 -4.55 1.75
C VAL A 37 -9.97 -3.29 1.43
N ALA A 38 -9.85 -2.74 0.23
CA ALA A 38 -10.67 -1.62 -0.22
C ALA A 38 -12.16 -1.99 -0.34
N LEU A 39 -12.48 -3.21 -0.78
CA LEU A 39 -13.87 -3.71 -0.80
C LEU A 39 -14.44 -3.85 0.62
N ILE A 40 -13.65 -4.36 1.56
CA ILE A 40 -14.02 -4.44 2.98
C ILE A 40 -14.24 -3.03 3.56
N THR A 41 -13.35 -2.10 3.22
CA THR A 41 -13.47 -0.69 3.60
C THR A 41 -14.80 -0.10 3.11
N ALA A 42 -15.13 -0.30 1.83
CA ALA A 42 -16.36 0.18 1.22
C ALA A 42 -17.61 -0.43 1.87
N TRP A 43 -17.55 -1.72 2.23
CA TRP A 43 -18.63 -2.40 2.95
C TRP A 43 -18.95 -1.74 4.29
N PHE A 44 -17.93 -1.43 5.11
CA PHE A 44 -18.14 -0.73 6.38
C PHE A 44 -18.71 0.68 6.22
N PHE A 45 -18.32 1.39 5.15
CA PHE A 45 -18.95 2.68 4.84
C PHE A 45 -20.43 2.54 4.49
N VAL A 46 -20.83 1.50 3.76
CA VAL A 46 -22.23 1.22 3.43
C VAL A 46 -23.06 0.87 4.67
N LEU A 47 -22.47 0.14 5.63
CA LEU A 47 -23.13 -0.17 6.91
C LEU A 47 -23.29 1.05 7.83
N GLY A 48 -22.63 2.17 7.53
CA GLY A 48 -22.63 3.37 8.37
C GLY A 48 -21.59 3.34 9.49
N ASP A 49 -20.74 2.31 9.54
CA ASP A 49 -19.66 2.16 10.53
C ASP A 49 -18.42 2.99 10.14
N LEU A 50 -18.57 4.32 10.17
CA LEU A 50 -17.57 5.25 9.65
C LEU A 50 -16.20 5.14 10.31
N LEU A 51 -16.13 4.84 11.62
CA LEU A 51 -14.87 4.73 12.34
C LEU A 51 -14.08 3.49 11.89
N ILE A 52 -14.77 2.35 11.74
CA ILE A 52 -14.16 1.11 11.25
C ILE A 52 -13.78 1.28 9.77
N GLY A 53 -14.67 1.85 8.96
CA GLY A 53 -14.37 2.23 7.58
C GLY A 53 -13.13 3.11 7.46
N LEU A 54 -12.96 4.11 8.34
CA LEU A 54 -11.78 4.98 8.36
C LEU A 54 -10.49 4.19 8.70
N VAL A 55 -10.55 3.28 9.68
CA VAL A 55 -9.39 2.44 10.02
C VAL A 55 -8.97 1.58 8.83
N PHE A 56 -9.93 0.93 8.16
CA PHE A 56 -9.67 0.12 6.98
C PHE A 56 -9.22 0.96 5.77
N LEU A 57 -9.70 2.19 5.64
CA LEU A 57 -9.25 3.13 4.62
C LEU A 57 -7.77 3.49 4.80
N ILE A 58 -7.37 3.83 6.03
CA ILE A 58 -5.96 4.11 6.35
C ILE A 58 -5.10 2.89 6.02
N LEU A 59 -5.56 1.69 6.39
CA LEU A 59 -4.87 0.45 6.06
C LEU A 59 -4.71 0.27 4.54
N THR A 60 -5.77 0.50 3.78
CA THR A 60 -5.76 0.40 2.31
C THR A 60 -4.70 1.32 1.70
N VAL A 61 -4.65 2.59 2.14
CA VAL A 61 -3.66 3.56 1.66
C VAL A 61 -2.24 3.13 2.00
N VAL A 62 -2.01 2.61 3.21
CA VAL A 62 -0.70 2.11 3.62
C VAL A 62 -0.27 0.89 2.79
N MET A 63 -1.22 0.01 2.42
CA MET A 63 -0.93 -1.16 1.58
C MET A 63 -0.60 -0.79 0.13
N ASP A 64 -1.36 0.15 -0.46
CA ASP A 64 -1.07 0.73 -1.78
C ASP A 64 0.33 1.37 -1.82
N MET A 65 0.71 2.05 -0.74
CA MET A 65 2.04 2.62 -0.58
C MET A 65 3.18 1.58 -0.63
N PHE A 66 2.93 0.33 -0.22
CA PHE A 66 3.89 -0.76 -0.29
C PHE A 66 4.03 -1.35 -1.69
N ASP A 67 2.96 -1.51 -2.48
CA ASP A 67 3.07 -2.09 -3.81
C ASP A 67 4.00 -1.26 -4.73
N GLY A 68 3.88 0.07 -4.68
CA GLY A 68 4.71 0.98 -5.44
C GLY A 68 6.14 0.97 -4.93
N ALA A 69 6.36 0.74 -3.64
CA ALA A 69 7.71 0.58 -3.09
C ALA A 69 8.38 -0.70 -3.59
N VAL A 70 7.63 -1.81 -3.64
CA VAL A 70 8.11 -3.10 -4.14
C VAL A 70 8.37 -3.06 -5.63
N ALA A 71 7.46 -2.49 -6.43
CA ALA A 71 7.65 -2.32 -7.87
C ALA A 71 8.95 -1.56 -8.17
N ARG A 72 9.15 -0.40 -7.52
CA ARG A 72 10.38 0.39 -7.66
C ARG A 72 11.64 -0.36 -7.22
N ALA A 73 11.57 -1.14 -6.15
CA ALA A 73 12.70 -1.93 -5.67
C ALA A 73 13.03 -3.12 -6.59
N ALA A 74 12.02 -3.67 -7.28
CA ALA A 74 12.16 -4.73 -8.27
C ALA A 74 12.58 -4.21 -9.65
N GLY A 75 12.63 -2.89 -9.86
CA GLY A 75 12.93 -2.28 -11.16
C GLY A 75 11.78 -2.39 -12.17
N LEU A 76 10.55 -2.57 -11.67
CA LEU A 76 9.31 -2.61 -12.43
C LEU A 76 8.61 -1.24 -12.41
#